data_AF-A0A5S5DYA3-F1
#
_entry.id   AF-A0A5S5DYA3-F1
#
_cell.length_a   1.000
_cell.length_b   1.000
_cell.length_c   1.000
_cell.angle_alpha   90.00
_cell.angle_beta   90.00
_cell.angle_gamma   90.00
#
_symmetry.space_group_name_H-M   'P 1'
#
loop_
_entity.id
_entity.type
_entity.pdbx_description
1 polymer ?
#
loop_
_entity_poly.entity_id
_entity_poly.type
_entity_poly.pdbx_seq_one_letter_code
_entity_poly.pdbx_strand_id
1 'polypeptide(L)'
;MMDNLEIITSSFKEIERLLENDYIPISVVGKVYGNYKSKENVERIRGLNTFRNYHNERARDYLACYLLYQDNLKRIRLDRITSTFIKLSKTHSKTKIALCGHGIEQDFCYRHILRDFLVSNNIPVANNEKIDMQLQKELWRHNEYKSRGHHNLTNKFVGQTLQKCNWIFAKTMPNNPHSYTLRKDIKDDQLFLKLVSHIRYFGELEIFEGVMYRVFYYNNYKYWEHPCDNKNEDVDLINRVILV
;
A
#
# COMPACT_ATOMS: atom_id res chain seq x y z
N MET A 1 23.86 17.95 11.80
CA MET A 1 22.64 18.76 11.50
C MET A 1 21.39 17.90 11.61
N MET A 2 21.39 16.70 11.04
CA MET A 2 20.36 15.68 11.32
C MET A 2 20.38 15.25 12.80
N ASP A 3 21.57 15.23 13.40
CA ASP A 3 21.83 14.79 14.79
C ASP A 3 21.18 15.68 15.87
N ASN A 4 20.72 16.87 15.49
CA ASN A 4 20.03 17.80 16.40
C ASN A 4 18.51 17.72 16.27
N LEU A 5 17.97 16.87 15.38
CA LEU A 5 16.53 16.74 15.18
C LEU A 5 15.95 15.67 16.09
N GLU A 6 14.94 16.05 16.87
CA GLU A 6 14.06 15.11 17.55
C GLU A 6 12.97 14.67 16.56
N ILE A 7 12.87 13.35 16.33
CA ILE A 7 11.87 12.79 15.42
C ILE A 7 10.97 11.83 16.19
N ILE A 8 9.67 12.02 16.07
CA ILE A 8 8.65 11.14 16.66
C ILE A 8 7.66 10.65 15.59
N THR A 9 6.83 9.66 15.94
CA THR A 9 5.63 9.34 15.16
C THR A 9 4.39 9.86 15.88
N SER A 10 3.33 10.20 15.13
CA SER A 10 2.06 10.60 15.74
C SER A 10 0.86 10.40 14.82
N SER A 11 -0.34 10.30 15.39
CA SER A 11 -1.59 10.34 14.64
C SER A 11 -1.92 11.76 14.17
N PHE A 12 -2.66 11.90 13.06
CA PHE A 12 -3.25 13.18 12.67
C PHE A 12 -4.24 13.76 13.69
N LYS A 13 -4.76 12.94 14.62
CA LYS A 13 -5.59 13.44 15.72
C LYS A 13 -4.83 14.36 16.69
N GLU A 14 -3.50 14.31 16.68
CA GLU A 14 -2.63 15.03 17.61
C GLU A 14 -2.03 16.31 17.02
N ILE A 15 -2.44 16.74 15.81
CA ILE A 15 -1.81 17.89 15.11
C ILE A 15 -1.75 19.14 15.99
N GLU A 16 -2.84 19.48 16.69
CA GLU A 16 -2.87 20.68 17.54
C GLU A 16 -1.86 20.59 18.67
N ARG A 17 -1.87 19.49 19.42
CA ARG A 17 -0.92 19.22 20.50
C ARG A 17 0.52 19.26 19.99
N LEU A 18 0.79 18.71 18.80
CA LEU A 18 2.12 18.76 18.20
C LEU A 18 2.57 20.18 17.91
N LEU A 19 1.71 21.01 17.32
CA LEU A 19 2.01 22.42 17.04
C LEU A 19 2.26 23.22 18.32
N GLU A 20 1.45 23.01 19.36
CA GLU A 20 1.63 23.61 20.69
C GLU A 20 2.95 23.21 21.35
N ASN A 21 3.43 22.00 21.08
CA ASN A 21 4.70 21.47 21.61
C ASN A 21 5.89 21.69 20.67
N ASP A 22 5.74 22.64 19.74
CA ASP A 22 6.78 23.10 18.81
C ASP A 22 7.28 22.04 17.80
N TYR A 23 6.46 21.02 17.50
CA TYR A 23 6.74 20.07 16.43
C TYR A 23 6.37 20.63 15.05
N ILE A 24 7.13 20.23 14.04
CA ILE A 24 6.75 20.31 12.63
C ILE A 24 6.02 19.00 12.27
N PRO A 25 4.69 19.00 12.10
CA PRO A 25 3.98 17.81 11.62
C PRO A 25 4.24 17.60 10.13
N ILE A 26 4.70 16.40 9.76
CA ILE A 26 4.95 15.99 8.38
C ILE A 26 4.07 14.78 8.06
N SER A 27 3.21 14.91 7.06
CA SER A 27 2.40 13.80 6.57
C SER A 27 3.25 12.75 5.86
N VAL A 28 3.11 11.50 6.29
CA VAL A 28 3.74 10.32 5.67
C VAL A 28 2.86 9.65 4.61
N VAL A 29 1.61 10.10 4.49
CA VAL A 29 0.59 9.55 3.58
C VAL A 29 0.25 10.50 2.42
N GLY A 30 0.90 11.66 2.37
CA GLY A 30 0.68 12.67 1.32
C GLY A 30 -0.31 13.74 1.76
N LYS A 31 -1.33 14.02 0.94
CA LYS A 31 -2.34 15.03 1.30
C LYS A 31 -3.17 14.56 2.49
N VAL A 32 -3.31 15.41 3.50
CA VAL A 32 -4.14 15.13 4.68
C VAL A 32 -5.60 15.31 4.30
N TYR A 33 -6.33 14.20 4.19
CA TYR A 33 -7.78 14.19 3.96
C TYR A 33 -8.50 14.00 5.30
N GLY A 34 -9.73 14.55 5.42
CA GLY A 34 -10.53 14.50 6.64
C GLY A 34 -10.66 15.85 7.37
N ASN A 35 -11.42 15.83 8.45
CA ASN A 35 -11.74 17.01 9.27
C ASN A 35 -10.81 17.10 10.48
N TYR A 36 -9.51 17.27 10.20
CA TYR A 36 -8.52 17.56 11.23
C TYR A 36 -8.32 19.08 11.32
N LYS A 37 -8.31 19.61 12.54
CA LYS A 37 -7.98 21.02 12.78
C LYS A 37 -6.50 21.26 12.48
N SER A 38 -6.19 22.42 11.92
CA SER A 38 -4.82 22.82 11.55
C SER A 38 -4.10 21.90 10.55
N LYS A 39 -4.84 21.13 9.74
CA LYS A 39 -4.28 20.23 8.71
C LYS A 39 -3.51 20.96 7.62
N GLU A 40 -3.78 22.24 7.42
CA GLU A 40 -3.06 23.15 6.52
C GLU A 40 -1.63 23.42 6.97
N ASN A 41 -1.33 23.25 8.27
CA ASN A 41 0.01 23.41 8.84
C ASN A 41 0.83 22.10 8.77
N VAL A 42 0.32 21.06 8.11
CA VAL A 42 1.01 19.77 7.96
C VAL A 42 1.84 19.76 6.68
N GLU A 43 3.14 19.66 6.86
CA GLU A 43 4.14 19.56 5.80
C GLU A 43 4.13 18.20 5.11
N ARG A 44 4.85 18.07 3.99
CA ARG A 44 4.88 16.83 3.21
C ARG A 44 6.26 16.54 2.63
N ILE A 45 6.58 15.25 2.53
CA ILE A 45 7.70 14.79 1.71
C ILE A 45 7.21 14.67 0.26
N ARG A 46 7.72 15.52 -0.64
CA ARG A 46 7.31 15.52 -2.05
C ARG A 46 7.58 14.15 -2.69
N GLY A 47 6.51 13.53 -3.19
CA GLY A 47 6.56 12.22 -3.84
C GLY A 47 6.21 11.05 -2.93
N LEU A 48 6.14 11.24 -1.60
CA LEU A 48 5.68 10.24 -0.64
C LEU A 48 4.18 10.40 -0.41
N ASN A 49 3.40 9.39 -0.76
CA ASN A 49 1.97 9.34 -0.50
C ASN A 49 1.45 7.90 -0.56
N THR A 50 0.23 7.69 -0.08
CA THR A 50 -0.43 6.36 -0.08
C THR A 50 -1.64 6.30 -1.01
N PHE A 51 -1.81 7.26 -1.92
CA PHE A 51 -2.96 7.30 -2.83
C PHE A 51 -3.13 5.98 -3.61
N ARG A 52 -2.02 5.42 -4.11
CA ARG A 52 -2.03 4.15 -4.85
C ARG A 52 -2.18 2.91 -3.96
N ASN A 53 -2.11 3.05 -2.64
CA ASN A 53 -2.40 1.96 -1.69
C ASN A 53 -3.90 1.85 -1.35
N TYR A 54 -4.72 2.86 -1.65
CA TYR A 54 -6.13 2.94 -1.24
C TYR A 54 -6.91 1.63 -1.42
N HIS A 55 -6.74 1.03 -2.59
CA HIS A 55 -7.41 -0.20 -3.01
C HIS A 55 -6.94 -1.43 -2.24
N ASN A 56 -5.63 -1.60 -2.07
CA ASN A 56 -5.05 -2.64 -1.23
C ASN A 56 -5.44 -2.49 0.25
N GLU A 57 -5.50 -1.25 0.74
CA GLU A 57 -5.90 -0.95 2.12
C GLU A 57 -7.37 -1.28 2.36
N ARG A 58 -8.27 -0.93 1.43
CA ARG A 58 -9.68 -1.33 1.44
C ARG A 58 -9.82 -2.86 1.40
N ALA A 59 -8.97 -3.53 0.62
CA ALA A 59 -8.93 -4.99 0.54
C ALA A 59 -8.28 -5.67 1.77
N ARG A 60 -7.68 -4.89 2.68
CA ARG A 60 -6.88 -5.36 3.83
C ARG A 60 -5.65 -6.20 3.42
N ASP A 61 -5.12 -5.97 2.21
CA ASP A 61 -3.84 -6.56 1.79
C ASP A 61 -2.66 -5.72 2.31
N TYR A 62 -2.44 -5.80 3.62
CA TYR A 62 -1.40 -5.02 4.29
C TYR A 62 0.01 -5.40 3.85
N LEU A 63 0.23 -6.64 3.40
CA LEU A 63 1.47 -7.05 2.74
C LEU A 63 1.72 -6.23 1.47
N ALA A 64 0.72 -6.11 0.59
CA ALA A 64 0.84 -5.29 -0.61
C ALA A 64 1.03 -3.80 -0.26
N CYS A 65 0.29 -3.28 0.74
CA CYS A 65 0.47 -1.90 1.21
C CYS A 65 1.89 -1.64 1.72
N TYR A 66 2.43 -2.55 2.53
CA TYR A 66 3.77 -2.46 3.09
C TYR A 66 4.84 -2.47 1.99
N LEU A 67 4.78 -3.44 1.08
CA LEU A 67 5.76 -3.59 0.01
C LEU A 67 5.74 -2.41 -0.97
N LEU A 68 4.56 -1.92 -1.34
CA LEU A 68 4.44 -0.73 -2.19
C LEU A 68 4.95 0.53 -1.48
N TYR A 69 4.68 0.68 -0.18
CA TYR A 69 5.22 1.80 0.57
C TYR A 69 6.75 1.73 0.70
N GLN A 70 7.32 0.54 0.93
CA GLN A 70 8.77 0.31 0.92
C GLN A 70 9.41 0.65 -0.44
N ASP A 71 8.78 0.24 -1.55
CA ASP A 71 9.23 0.62 -2.89
C ASP A 71 9.24 2.15 -3.08
N ASN A 72 8.18 2.84 -2.62
CA ASN A 72 8.14 4.29 -2.64
C ASN A 72 9.26 4.94 -1.82
N LEU A 73 9.58 4.42 -0.63
CA LEU A 73 10.68 4.91 0.19
C LEU A 73 12.04 4.73 -0.51
N LYS A 74 12.27 3.57 -1.11
CA LYS A 74 13.48 3.28 -1.90
C LYS A 74 13.60 4.23 -3.11
N ARG A 75 12.51 4.43 -3.85
CA ARG A 75 12.43 5.32 -5.01
C ARG A 75 12.68 6.78 -4.66
N ILE A 76 12.18 7.25 -3.52
CA ILE A 76 12.40 8.62 -3.04
C ILE A 76 13.82 8.81 -2.53
N ARG A 77 14.36 7.75 -1.91
CA ARG A 77 15.70 7.65 -1.31
C ARG A 77 15.83 8.37 0.03
N LEU A 78 16.68 7.81 0.89
CA LEU A 78 16.93 8.28 2.25
C LEU A 78 17.44 9.73 2.28
N ASP A 79 18.41 10.06 1.41
CA ASP A 79 19.04 11.37 1.31
C ASP A 79 18.04 12.48 1.00
N ARG A 80 17.05 12.20 0.16
CA ARG A 80 15.99 13.14 -0.15
C ARG A 80 15.02 13.33 1.03
N ILE A 81 14.71 12.25 1.74
CA ILE A 81 13.84 12.29 2.93
C ILE A 81 14.52 13.14 4.02
N THR A 82 15.78 12.87 4.34
CA THR A 82 16.52 13.62 5.38
C THR A 82 16.80 15.06 4.98
N SER A 83 17.15 15.31 3.71
CA SER A 83 17.28 16.69 3.21
C SER A 83 15.98 17.47 3.34
N THR A 84 14.82 16.81 3.20
CA THR A 84 13.52 17.44 3.43
C THR A 84 13.35 17.83 4.91
N PHE A 85 13.70 16.93 5.83
CA PHE A 85 13.65 17.23 7.28
C PHE A 85 14.53 18.41 7.67
N ILE A 86 15.78 18.44 7.19
CA ILE A 86 16.72 19.54 7.45
C ILE A 86 16.20 20.85 6.86
N LYS A 87 15.66 20.82 5.63
CA LYS A 87 15.08 22.00 4.99
C LYS A 87 13.92 22.56 5.82
N LEU A 88 12.97 21.70 6.22
CA LEU A 88 11.80 22.10 7.00
C LEU A 88 12.21 22.65 8.37
N SER A 89 13.16 21.99 9.05
CA SER A 89 13.73 22.48 10.30
C SER A 89 14.26 23.92 10.17
N LYS A 90 15.02 24.22 9.11
CA LYS A 90 15.52 25.57 8.85
C LYS A 90 14.40 26.56 8.51
N THR A 91 13.45 26.17 7.66
CA THR A 91 12.33 27.03 7.25
C THR A 91 11.46 27.43 8.44
N HIS A 92 11.18 26.49 9.34
CA HIS A 92 10.34 26.73 10.51
C HIS A 92 11.12 27.19 11.73
N SER A 93 12.46 27.18 11.68
CA SER A 93 13.35 27.44 12.83
C SER A 93 13.06 26.54 14.04
N LYS A 94 12.75 25.27 13.79
CA LYS A 94 12.41 24.25 14.82
C LYS A 94 13.29 23.02 14.68
N THR A 95 13.50 22.30 15.77
CA THR A 95 14.30 21.06 15.80
C THR A 95 13.47 19.79 16.02
N LYS A 96 12.15 19.93 16.20
CA LYS A 96 11.25 18.81 16.48
C LYS A 96 10.38 18.47 15.27
N ILE A 97 10.35 17.21 14.88
CA ILE A 97 9.61 16.69 13.74
C ILE A 97 8.68 15.56 14.19
N ALA A 98 7.42 15.63 13.76
CA ALA A 98 6.46 14.56 13.97
C ALA A 98 6.04 13.94 12.64
N LEU A 99 6.27 12.64 12.47
CA LEU A 99 5.87 11.87 11.31
C LEU A 99 4.41 11.42 11.49
N CYS A 100 3.51 12.12 10.80
CA CYS A 100 2.08 12.04 11.01
C CYS A 100 1.38 11.16 9.97
N GLY A 101 0.44 10.33 10.42
CA GLY A 101 -0.41 9.49 9.57
C GLY A 101 -1.77 9.17 10.19
N HIS A 102 -2.60 8.42 9.46
CA HIS A 102 -3.86 7.87 9.96
C HIS A 102 -3.63 6.71 10.95
N GLY A 103 -4.70 6.32 11.65
CA GLY A 103 -4.71 5.23 12.62
C GLY A 103 -4.40 5.69 14.05
N ILE A 104 -4.81 4.88 15.01
CA ILE A 104 -4.51 5.01 16.44
C ILE A 104 -4.05 3.67 16.99
N GLU A 105 -3.39 3.70 18.16
CA GLU A 105 -3.02 2.48 18.89
C GLU A 105 -2.25 1.47 18.02
N GLN A 106 -2.83 0.29 17.78
CA GLN A 106 -2.22 -0.83 17.07
C GLN A 106 -2.73 -1.02 15.63
N ASP A 107 -3.43 -0.03 15.06
CA ASP A 107 -3.84 -0.05 13.66
C ASP A 107 -2.63 -0.26 12.72
N PHE A 108 -2.83 -0.85 11.54
CA PHE A 108 -1.81 -0.81 10.49
C PHE A 108 -1.51 0.65 10.11
N CYS A 109 -0.28 1.10 10.31
CA CYS A 109 0.06 2.52 10.12
C CYS A 109 1.36 2.72 9.31
N TYR A 110 1.26 3.44 8.19
CA TYR A 110 2.42 3.79 7.35
C TYR A 110 3.50 4.59 8.08
N ARG A 111 3.14 5.36 9.13
CA ARG A 111 4.13 6.10 9.95
C ARG A 111 5.11 5.17 10.67
N HIS A 112 4.68 3.97 11.03
CA HIS A 112 5.55 2.96 11.66
C HIS A 112 6.45 2.27 10.64
N ILE A 113 6.02 2.16 9.37
CA ILE A 113 6.86 1.70 8.27
C ILE A 113 7.99 2.70 8.00
N LEU A 114 7.67 4.00 7.91
CA LEU A 114 8.70 5.04 7.73
C LEU A 114 9.65 5.09 8.94
N ARG A 115 9.13 4.97 10.16
CA ARG A 115 9.96 4.85 11.38
C ARG A 115 10.95 3.69 11.27
N ASP A 116 10.48 2.49 10.95
CA ASP A 116 11.33 1.30 10.84
C ASP A 116 12.39 1.46 9.73
N PHE A 117 12.01 2.09 8.61
CA PHE A 117 12.95 2.45 7.54
C PHE A 117 14.04 3.41 8.01
N LEU A 118 13.69 4.49 8.73
CA LEU A 118 14.65 5.46 9.25
C LEU A 118 15.59 4.83 10.28
N VAL A 119 15.03 4.08 11.25
CA VAL A 119 15.81 3.41 12.30
C VAL A 119 16.77 2.38 11.70
N SER A 120 16.33 1.61 10.69
CA SER A 120 17.19 0.66 9.97
C SER A 120 18.33 1.32 9.19
N ASN A 121 18.23 2.63 8.94
CA ASN A 121 19.27 3.45 8.31
C ASN A 121 19.99 4.36 9.32
N ASN A 122 20.01 3.98 10.60
CA ASN A 122 20.68 4.70 11.68
C ASN A 122 20.19 6.13 11.92
N ILE A 123 18.93 6.43 11.56
CA ILE A 123 18.28 7.70 11.91
C ILE A 123 17.36 7.44 13.11
N PRO A 124 17.68 7.97 14.30
CA PRO A 124 16.90 7.71 15.49
C PRO A 124 15.50 8.34 15.38
N VAL A 125 14.50 7.58 15.82
CA VAL A 125 13.11 8.04 15.99
C VAL A 125 12.70 7.68 17.41
N ALA A 126 12.37 8.67 18.21
CA ALA A 126 12.11 8.51 19.63
C ALA A 126 10.82 7.69 19.88
N ASN A 127 10.79 7.00 21.01
CA ASN A 127 9.65 6.17 21.39
C ASN A 127 8.66 6.98 22.23
N ASN A 128 7.68 7.61 21.57
CA ASN A 128 6.71 8.50 22.19
C ASN A 128 5.28 7.93 22.25
N GLU A 129 4.99 6.91 21.44
CA GLU A 129 3.70 6.21 21.43
C GLU A 129 3.90 4.79 21.98
N LYS A 130 2.91 4.25 22.70
CA LYS A 130 2.90 2.84 23.15
C LYS A 130 2.54 1.92 21.97
N ILE A 131 3.45 1.77 21.01
CA ILE A 131 3.25 0.94 19.81
C ILE A 131 3.92 -0.40 20.02
N ASP A 132 3.23 -1.47 19.64
CA ASP A 132 3.84 -2.78 19.49
C ASP A 132 4.44 -2.91 18.09
N MET A 133 5.75 -2.64 17.98
CA MET A 133 6.47 -2.75 16.71
C MET A 133 6.57 -4.19 16.20
N GLN A 134 6.43 -5.20 17.08
CA GLN A 134 6.41 -6.60 16.69
C GLN A 134 5.08 -6.90 15.97
N LEU A 135 3.96 -6.48 16.55
CA LEU A 135 2.64 -6.58 15.92
C LEU A 135 2.58 -5.86 14.57
N GLN A 136 3.15 -4.65 14.46
CA GLN A 136 3.23 -3.96 13.17
C GLN A 136 3.99 -4.80 12.13
N LYS A 137 5.14 -5.38 12.50
CA LYS A 137 5.92 -6.26 11.61
C LYS A 137 5.18 -7.53 11.21
N GLU A 138 4.33 -8.06 12.08
CA GLU A 138 3.46 -9.18 11.76
C GLU A 138 2.40 -8.78 10.74
N LEU A 139 1.73 -7.63 10.91
CA LEU A 139 0.77 -7.09 9.93
C LEU A 139 1.41 -6.87 8.55
N TRP A 140 2.68 -6.43 8.51
CA TRP A 140 3.41 -6.20 7.25
C TRP A 140 3.75 -7.49 6.49
N ARG A 141 3.79 -8.63 7.20
CA ARG A 141 4.12 -9.96 6.65
C ARG A 141 2.87 -10.82 6.44
N HIS A 142 1.77 -10.47 7.08
CA HIS A 142 0.52 -11.22 7.02
C HIS A 142 -0.05 -11.19 5.60
N ASN A 143 -0.24 -12.37 5.02
CA ASN A 143 -0.89 -12.53 3.73
C ASN A 143 -2.32 -13.05 3.94
N GLU A 144 -3.28 -12.13 3.96
CA GLU A 144 -4.70 -12.42 4.16
C GLU A 144 -5.31 -13.29 3.05
N TYR A 145 -4.68 -13.31 1.86
CA TYR A 145 -5.10 -14.22 0.80
C TYR A 145 -4.60 -15.65 1.02
N LYS A 146 -3.50 -15.84 1.75
CA LYS A 146 -3.05 -17.17 2.16
C LYS A 146 -3.87 -17.72 3.33
N SER A 147 -4.27 -16.89 4.28
CA SER A 147 -5.08 -17.31 5.44
C SER A 147 -6.48 -17.79 5.04
N ARG A 148 -7.15 -17.13 4.09
CA ARG A 148 -8.51 -17.47 3.65
C ARG A 148 -8.61 -18.78 2.83
N GLY A 149 -7.50 -19.22 2.23
CA GLY A 149 -7.48 -20.37 1.31
C GLY A 149 -7.91 -20.06 -0.14
N HIS A 150 -8.00 -21.11 -0.96
CA HIS A 150 -8.25 -21.02 -2.42
C HIS A 150 -9.24 -22.06 -2.95
N HIS A 151 -10.11 -22.57 -2.07
CA HIS A 151 -11.14 -23.57 -2.41
C HIS A 151 -10.61 -24.88 -3.01
N ASN A 152 -9.34 -25.23 -2.76
CA ASN A 152 -8.68 -26.45 -3.24
C ASN A 152 -8.71 -26.63 -4.76
N LEU A 153 -8.89 -25.55 -5.53
CA LEU A 153 -8.75 -25.60 -6.98
C LEU A 153 -7.27 -25.80 -7.35
N THR A 154 -7.02 -26.55 -8.44
CA THR A 154 -5.65 -26.74 -8.96
C THR A 154 -5.28 -25.63 -9.94
N ASN A 155 -3.99 -25.30 -10.04
CA ASN A 155 -3.48 -24.36 -11.06
C ASN A 155 -3.92 -24.76 -12.47
N LYS A 156 -3.89 -26.05 -12.78
CA LYS A 156 -4.34 -26.59 -14.08
C LYS A 156 -5.82 -26.32 -14.33
N PHE A 157 -6.70 -26.61 -13.36
CA PHE A 157 -8.13 -26.36 -13.51
C PHE A 157 -8.41 -24.86 -13.72
N VAL A 158 -7.85 -24.00 -12.87
CA VAL A 158 -8.05 -22.54 -12.94
C VAL A 158 -7.51 -21.98 -14.24
N GLY A 159 -6.27 -22.32 -14.60
CA GLY A 159 -5.65 -21.88 -15.83
C GLY A 159 -6.40 -22.32 -17.08
N GLN A 160 -6.81 -23.59 -17.17
CA GLN A 160 -7.63 -24.09 -18.28
C GLN A 160 -9.01 -23.44 -18.35
N THR A 161 -9.60 -23.11 -17.20
CA THR A 161 -10.90 -22.40 -17.14
C THR A 161 -10.73 -20.99 -17.69
N LEU A 162 -9.73 -20.24 -17.22
CA LEU A 162 -9.43 -18.89 -17.67
C LEU A 162 -9.11 -18.85 -19.18
N GLN A 163 -8.39 -19.84 -19.71
CA GLN A 163 -8.09 -19.90 -21.14
C GLN A 163 -9.34 -20.05 -22.02
N LYS A 164 -10.40 -20.68 -21.51
CA LYS A 164 -11.68 -20.89 -22.22
C LYS A 164 -12.66 -19.73 -22.09
N CYS A 165 -12.38 -18.76 -21.22
CA CYS A 165 -13.25 -17.59 -21.07
C CYS A 165 -13.32 -16.77 -22.37
N ASN A 166 -14.39 -15.98 -22.51
CA ASN A 166 -14.45 -14.96 -23.55
C ASN A 166 -13.58 -13.75 -23.14
N TRP A 167 -12.69 -13.31 -24.02
CA TRP A 167 -11.74 -12.25 -23.74
C TRP A 167 -11.96 -11.04 -24.64
N ILE A 168 -12.13 -9.89 -24.01
CA ILE A 168 -12.35 -8.60 -24.66
C ILE A 168 -11.05 -7.82 -24.63
N PHE A 169 -10.57 -7.39 -25.80
CA PHE A 169 -9.36 -6.57 -25.89
C PHE A 169 -9.62 -5.15 -25.37
N ALA A 170 -8.76 -4.67 -24.46
CA ALA A 170 -8.87 -3.36 -23.83
C ALA A 170 -8.42 -2.21 -24.77
N LYS A 171 -9.26 -1.86 -25.75
CA LYS A 171 -8.96 -0.84 -26.78
C LYS A 171 -8.58 0.54 -26.22
N THR A 172 -9.03 0.87 -25.02
CA THR A 172 -8.78 2.16 -24.36
C THR A 172 -7.43 2.23 -23.64
N MET A 173 -6.66 1.13 -23.61
CA MET A 173 -5.37 1.04 -22.90
C MET A 173 -4.23 0.75 -23.89
N PRO A 174 -3.92 1.68 -24.83
CA PRO A 174 -2.94 1.44 -25.90
C PRO A 174 -1.51 1.20 -25.39
N ASN A 175 -1.14 1.80 -24.25
CA ASN A 175 0.19 1.68 -23.66
C ASN A 175 0.36 0.43 -22.78
N ASN A 176 -0.72 -0.32 -22.55
CA ASN A 176 -0.70 -1.58 -21.81
C ASN A 176 -1.71 -2.54 -22.48
N PRO A 177 -1.40 -3.07 -23.67
CA PRO A 177 -2.33 -3.91 -24.41
C PRO A 177 -2.60 -5.20 -23.63
N HIS A 178 -3.80 -5.31 -23.08
CA HIS A 178 -4.28 -6.49 -22.36
C HIS A 178 -5.71 -6.82 -22.78
N SER A 179 -6.20 -7.97 -22.32
CA SER A 179 -7.59 -8.36 -22.49
C SER A 179 -8.23 -8.63 -21.13
N TYR A 180 -9.54 -8.57 -21.03
CA TYR A 180 -10.27 -8.90 -19.81
C TYR A 180 -11.47 -9.80 -20.09
N THR A 181 -11.91 -10.53 -19.08
CA THR A 181 -13.17 -11.27 -19.07
C THR A 181 -14.04 -10.74 -17.94
N LEU A 182 -15.35 -10.66 -18.16
CA LEU A 182 -16.30 -10.09 -17.22
C LEU A 182 -16.95 -11.19 -16.39
N ARG A 183 -17.21 -10.90 -15.11
CA ARG A 183 -17.91 -11.81 -14.18
C ARG A 183 -19.23 -12.32 -14.76
N LYS A 184 -20.02 -11.43 -15.37
CA LYS A 184 -21.29 -11.77 -16.02
C LYS A 184 -21.16 -12.75 -17.20
N ASP A 185 -19.99 -12.82 -17.84
CA ASP A 185 -19.77 -13.69 -19.02
C ASP A 185 -19.38 -15.11 -18.62
N ILE A 186 -18.91 -15.34 -17.37
CA ILE A 186 -18.59 -16.67 -16.84
C ILE A 186 -19.85 -17.47 -16.47
N LYS A 187 -21.01 -16.79 -16.28
CA LYS A 187 -22.35 -17.38 -15.97
C LYS A 187 -22.45 -18.22 -14.69
N ASP A 188 -21.34 -18.54 -14.06
CA ASP A 188 -21.24 -19.12 -12.71
C ASP A 188 -20.49 -18.15 -11.80
N ASP A 189 -21.27 -17.44 -10.99
CA ASP A 189 -20.78 -16.42 -10.07
C ASP A 189 -19.81 -17.00 -9.03
N GLN A 190 -20.15 -18.17 -8.49
CA GLN A 190 -19.34 -18.83 -7.47
C GLN A 190 -18.03 -19.35 -8.05
N LEU A 191 -18.05 -19.86 -9.28
CA LEU A 191 -16.82 -20.20 -9.98
C LEU A 191 -15.94 -18.96 -10.17
N PHE A 192 -16.50 -17.83 -10.62
CA PHE A 192 -15.74 -16.58 -10.78
C PHE A 192 -15.02 -16.18 -9.48
N LEU A 193 -15.75 -16.12 -8.36
CA LEU A 193 -15.17 -15.76 -7.07
C LEU A 193 -14.07 -16.74 -6.62
N LYS A 194 -14.21 -18.03 -6.92
CA LYS A 194 -13.17 -19.04 -6.63
C LYS A 194 -11.94 -18.86 -7.51
N LEU A 195 -12.09 -18.49 -8.79
CA LEU A 195 -10.97 -18.16 -9.68
C LEU A 195 -10.21 -16.94 -9.15
N VAL A 196 -10.92 -15.90 -8.70
CA VAL A 196 -10.32 -14.71 -8.08
C VAL A 196 -9.58 -15.07 -6.78
N SER A 197 -10.18 -15.87 -5.89
CA SER A 197 -9.50 -16.39 -4.70
C SER A 197 -8.22 -17.12 -5.05
N HIS A 198 -8.23 -17.94 -6.11
CA HIS A 198 -7.05 -18.66 -6.58
C HIS A 198 -5.96 -17.73 -7.10
N ILE A 199 -6.31 -16.72 -7.90
CA ILE A 199 -5.38 -15.71 -8.40
C ILE A 199 -4.73 -14.97 -7.24
N ARG A 200 -5.51 -14.50 -6.27
CA ARG A 200 -4.99 -13.78 -5.10
C ARG A 200 -4.14 -14.68 -4.18
N TYR A 201 -4.50 -15.96 -4.05
CA TYR A 201 -3.74 -16.91 -3.24
C TYR A 201 -2.39 -17.26 -3.87
N PHE A 202 -2.35 -17.61 -5.16
CA PHE A 202 -1.12 -18.07 -5.84
C PHE A 202 -0.36 -16.96 -6.57
N GLY A 203 -0.96 -15.78 -6.70
CA GLY A 203 -0.37 -14.69 -7.46
C GLY A 203 0.88 -14.11 -6.82
N GLU A 204 1.86 -13.84 -7.65
CA GLU A 204 3.07 -13.09 -7.29
C GLU A 204 2.74 -11.59 -7.17
N LEU A 205 3.47 -10.89 -6.32
CA LEU A 205 3.25 -9.46 -6.08
C LEU A 205 4.06 -8.65 -7.09
N GLU A 206 3.38 -7.86 -7.92
CA GLU A 206 3.99 -7.02 -8.96
C GLU A 206 3.48 -5.59 -8.89
N ILE A 207 4.40 -4.62 -9.04
CA ILE A 207 4.05 -3.21 -9.13
C ILE A 207 3.83 -2.84 -10.60
N PHE A 208 2.64 -2.34 -10.91
CA PHE A 208 2.32 -1.76 -12.21
C PHE A 208 1.63 -0.41 -12.04
N GLU A 209 2.14 0.62 -12.73
CA GLU A 209 1.69 2.02 -12.60
C GLU A 209 1.55 2.53 -11.14
N GLY A 210 2.45 2.03 -10.28
CA GLY A 210 2.48 2.40 -8.87
C GLY A 210 1.42 1.74 -8.01
N VAL A 211 0.69 0.73 -8.51
CA VAL A 211 -0.23 -0.13 -7.74
C VAL A 211 0.38 -1.52 -7.63
N MET A 212 0.28 -2.14 -6.45
CA MET A 212 0.67 -3.53 -6.24
C MET A 212 -0.49 -4.45 -6.62
N TYR A 213 -0.25 -5.38 -7.52
CA TYR A 213 -1.19 -6.41 -7.97
C TYR A 213 -0.72 -7.80 -7.58
N ARG A 214 -1.66 -8.73 -7.51
CA ARG A 214 -1.39 -10.17 -7.42
C ARG A 214 -1.60 -10.80 -8.78
N VAL A 215 -0.54 -11.37 -9.32
CA VAL A 215 -0.47 -11.86 -10.69
C VAL A 215 -0.26 -13.36 -10.71
N PHE A 216 -1.27 -14.09 -11.18
CA PHE A 216 -1.19 -15.53 -11.37
C PHE A 216 -0.65 -15.86 -12.75
N TYR A 217 0.31 -16.77 -12.81
CA TYR A 217 0.98 -17.18 -14.04
C TYR A 217 0.52 -18.56 -14.48
N TYR A 218 0.10 -18.67 -15.75
CA TYR A 218 -0.25 -19.97 -16.32
C TYR A 218 -0.14 -19.97 -17.85
N ASN A 219 0.54 -20.97 -18.43
CA ASN A 219 0.68 -21.19 -19.88
C ASN A 219 0.97 -19.90 -20.67
N ASN A 220 2.04 -19.19 -20.31
CA ASN A 220 2.49 -17.93 -20.94
C ASN A 220 1.51 -16.75 -20.81
N TYR A 221 0.58 -16.79 -19.85
CA TYR A 221 -0.26 -15.64 -19.52
C TYR A 221 -0.04 -15.19 -18.08
N LYS A 222 -0.11 -13.88 -17.88
CA LYS A 222 -0.38 -13.24 -16.59
C LYS A 222 -1.88 -13.07 -16.44
N TYR A 223 -2.43 -13.37 -15.27
CA TYR A 223 -3.81 -13.11 -14.89
C TYR A 223 -3.85 -12.29 -13.61
N TRP A 224 -4.64 -11.22 -13.59
CA TRP A 224 -4.78 -10.38 -12.40
C TRP A 224 -6.15 -9.74 -12.36
N GLU A 225 -6.54 -9.26 -11.19
CA GLU A 225 -7.70 -8.42 -10.98
C GLU A 225 -7.31 -7.20 -10.15
N HIS A 226 -8.23 -6.25 -10.02
CA HIS A 226 -7.97 -5.02 -9.28
C HIS A 226 -8.33 -5.21 -7.80
N PRO A 227 -7.40 -4.96 -6.85
CA PRO A 227 -7.69 -5.16 -5.43
C PRO A 227 -8.79 -4.20 -4.96
N CYS A 228 -10.03 -4.67 -4.83
CA CYS A 228 -11.17 -3.81 -4.48
C CYS A 228 -11.71 -4.08 -3.08
N ASP A 229 -11.56 -5.30 -2.57
CA ASP A 229 -12.16 -5.74 -1.31
C ASP A 229 -11.47 -6.98 -0.72
N ASN A 230 -11.87 -7.32 0.52
CA ASN A 230 -11.34 -8.51 1.18
C ASN A 230 -12.04 -9.80 0.74
N LYS A 231 -13.28 -9.76 0.22
CA LYS A 231 -14.09 -10.98 -0.02
C LYS A 231 -14.29 -11.35 -1.48
N ASN A 232 -13.70 -10.60 -2.41
CA ASN A 232 -13.86 -10.72 -3.87
C ASN A 232 -15.27 -10.33 -4.38
N GLU A 233 -16.17 -9.86 -3.51
CA GLU A 233 -17.56 -9.51 -3.81
C GLU A 233 -17.66 -8.35 -4.81
N ASP A 234 -16.73 -7.39 -4.74
CA ASP A 234 -16.67 -6.20 -5.59
C ASP A 234 -15.83 -6.40 -6.88
N VAL A 235 -15.41 -7.64 -7.19
CA VAL A 235 -14.59 -7.91 -8.37
C VAL A 235 -15.50 -8.18 -9.57
N ASP A 236 -15.34 -7.38 -10.63
CA ASP A 236 -16.16 -7.46 -11.83
C ASP A 236 -15.47 -8.08 -13.04
N LEU A 237 -14.14 -8.11 -13.05
CA LEU A 237 -13.35 -8.59 -14.19
C LEU A 237 -12.02 -9.21 -13.76
N ILE A 238 -11.51 -10.08 -14.64
CA ILE A 238 -10.15 -10.61 -14.57
C ILE A 238 -9.45 -10.17 -15.86
N ASN A 239 -8.26 -9.59 -15.73
CA ASN A 239 -7.40 -9.21 -16.83
C ASN A 239 -6.43 -10.36 -17.19
N ARG A 240 -5.95 -10.34 -18.43
CA ARG A 240 -4.81 -11.14 -18.88
C ARG A 240 -3.93 -10.42 -19.89
N VAL A 241 -2.66 -10.79 -19.92
CA VAL A 241 -1.71 -10.44 -20.99
C VAL A 241 -0.80 -11.63 -21.29
N ILE A 242 -0.39 -11.78 -22.54
CA ILE A 242 0.59 -12.79 -22.94
C ILE A 242 1.99 -12.38 -22.50
N LEU A 243 2.79 -13.33 -22.02
CA LEU A 243 4.22 -13.14 -21.78
C LEU A 243 4.92 -13.12 -23.13
N VAL A 244 5.65 -12.04 -23.40
CA VAL A 244 6.54 -11.89 -24.56
C VAL A 244 7.94 -12.29 -24.17
#